data_AF-A0A4R8TKI9-F1
#
_entry.id   AF-A0A4R8TKI9-F1
#
_cell.length_a   1.000
_cell.length_b   1.000
_cell.length_c   1.000
_cell.angle_alpha   90.00
_cell.angle_beta   90.00
_cell.angle_gamma   90.00
#
_symmetry.space_group_name_H-M   'P 1'
#
loop_
_entity.id
_entity.type
_entity.pdbx_description
1 polymer ?
#
loop_
_entity_poly.entity_id
_entity_poly.type
_entity_poly.pdbx_seq_one_letter_code
_entity_poly.pdbx_strand_id
1 'polypeptide(L)'
;MFAKPRPKKSLLPPPSKKRKAVSAVEEVNFDFDARQDYLTGFHKRKLQRVKWAQEQAAKKAREDRIEMRKQVRQERQKEVEEHVKAVTALLEEAQAADSDNDQEFQGEDFEEWDGIKDQAQDKAQTDVLDYEDEYIDEDRYTTVKVEAISVTRDGFEKLHNDGGEANDNEDEAKAKRYAEEKAAAEKDKTRKERPKKKPKFRYESKVERQLNDRRGKAKKKARFKD
;
A
#
# COMPACT_ATOMS: atom_id res chain seq x y z
N MET A 1 20.84 -36.44 -60.88
CA MET A 1 20.51 -36.67 -59.45
C MET A 1 19.89 -35.39 -58.90
N PHE A 2 18.60 -35.39 -58.58
CA PHE A 2 17.92 -34.19 -58.06
C PHE A 2 18.31 -33.95 -56.60
N ALA A 3 18.97 -32.83 -56.31
CA ALA A 3 19.31 -32.43 -54.95
C ALA A 3 18.02 -32.25 -54.13
N LYS A 4 17.89 -32.98 -53.02
CA LYS A 4 16.76 -32.84 -52.11
C LYS A 4 16.77 -31.42 -51.51
N PRO A 5 15.64 -30.68 -51.51
CA PRO A 5 15.61 -29.31 -51.00
C PRO A 5 15.92 -29.30 -49.50
N ARG A 6 16.71 -28.30 -49.07
CA ARG A 6 17.05 -28.12 -47.65
C ARG A 6 15.77 -27.88 -46.83
N PRO A 7 15.58 -28.57 -45.70
CA PRO A 7 14.41 -28.35 -44.85
C PRO A 7 14.45 -26.92 -44.28
N LYS A 8 13.41 -26.14 -44.57
CA LYS A 8 13.25 -24.79 -44.02
C LYS A 8 12.98 -24.91 -42.52
N LYS A 9 13.93 -24.46 -41.68
CA LYS A 9 13.68 -24.27 -40.24
C LYS A 9 12.63 -23.17 -40.10
N SER A 10 11.50 -23.46 -39.47
CA SER A 10 10.49 -22.45 -39.16
C SER A 10 11.10 -21.41 -38.22
N LEU A 11 11.05 -20.13 -38.57
CA LEU A 11 11.47 -19.02 -37.70
C LEU A 11 10.58 -18.86 -36.45
N LEU A 12 9.44 -19.56 -36.42
CA LEU A 12 8.54 -19.57 -35.29
C LEU A 12 9.03 -20.59 -34.25
N PRO A 13 9.06 -20.20 -32.96
CA PRO A 13 9.33 -21.15 -31.90
C PRO A 13 8.32 -22.30 -31.97
N PRO A 14 8.75 -23.55 -31.75
CA PRO A 14 7.84 -24.68 -31.77
C PRO A 14 6.71 -24.43 -30.75
N PRO A 15 5.46 -24.78 -31.08
CA PRO A 15 4.35 -24.59 -30.16
C PRO A 15 4.70 -25.29 -28.85
N SER A 16 4.59 -24.57 -27.73
CA SER A 16 4.91 -25.11 -26.41
C SER A 16 4.09 -26.38 -26.21
N LYS A 17 4.77 -27.48 -25.89
CA LYS A 17 4.14 -28.76 -25.59
C LYS A 17 3.06 -28.49 -24.55
N LYS A 18 1.79 -28.73 -24.90
CA LYS A 18 0.66 -28.60 -23.99
C LYS A 18 1.04 -29.31 -22.69
N ARG A 19 1.12 -28.56 -21.58
CA ARG A 19 1.45 -29.12 -20.27
C ARG A 19 0.54 -30.32 -20.05
N LYS A 20 1.11 -31.51 -19.87
CA LYS A 20 0.35 -32.69 -19.44
C LYS A 20 -0.37 -32.28 -18.16
N ALA A 21 -1.69 -32.38 -18.12
CA ALA A 21 -2.45 -32.08 -16.92
C ALA A 21 -1.95 -33.03 -15.82
N VAL A 22 -1.34 -32.48 -14.77
CA VAL A 22 -0.75 -33.25 -13.66
C VAL A 22 -1.83 -33.86 -12.76
N SER A 23 -3.11 -33.52 -12.97
CA SER A 23 -4.24 -34.17 -12.29
C SER A 23 -4.59 -35.49 -12.98
N ALA A 24 -3.68 -36.45 -12.96
CA ALA A 24 -4.02 -37.85 -13.19
C ALA A 24 -4.58 -38.40 -11.88
N VAL A 25 -5.82 -38.00 -11.54
CA VAL A 25 -6.55 -38.67 -10.46
C VAL A 25 -6.83 -40.08 -10.98
N GLU A 26 -6.26 -41.09 -10.33
CA GLU A 26 -6.30 -42.49 -10.81
C GLU A 26 -7.73 -43.02 -10.92
N GLU A 27 -8.62 -42.59 -10.02
CA GLU A 27 -10.03 -42.98 -10.00
C GLU A 27 -10.93 -41.79 -9.60
N VAL A 28 -11.95 -41.51 -10.41
CA VAL A 28 -12.97 -40.49 -10.09
C VAL A 28 -14.19 -41.21 -9.52
N ASN A 29 -14.32 -41.17 -8.20
CA ASN A 29 -15.48 -41.73 -7.53
C ASN A 29 -16.68 -40.77 -7.63
N PHE A 30 -17.83 -41.26 -8.08
CA PHE A 30 -19.03 -40.45 -8.27
C PHE A 30 -19.98 -40.61 -7.09
N ASP A 31 -19.93 -39.64 -6.17
CA ASP A 31 -20.85 -39.58 -5.04
C ASP A 31 -22.17 -38.91 -5.44
N PHE A 32 -23.26 -39.67 -5.36
CA PHE A 32 -24.61 -39.22 -5.69
C PHE A 32 -25.11 -38.13 -4.72
N ASP A 33 -24.71 -38.19 -3.45
CA ASP A 33 -25.12 -37.22 -2.44
C ASP A 33 -24.43 -35.87 -2.68
N ALA A 34 -23.11 -35.90 -2.92
CA ALA A 34 -22.36 -34.71 -3.34
C ALA A 34 -22.93 -34.11 -4.64
N ARG A 35 -23.40 -34.95 -5.58
CA ARG A 35 -24.05 -34.47 -6.80
C ARG A 35 -25.39 -33.80 -6.49
N GLN A 36 -26.21 -34.36 -5.61
CA GLN A 36 -27.49 -33.78 -5.22
C GLN A 36 -27.30 -32.44 -4.50
N ASP A 37 -26.32 -32.36 -3.59
CA ASP A 37 -25.91 -31.13 -2.92
C ASP A 37 -25.36 -30.09 -3.89
N TYR A 38 -24.60 -30.53 -4.89
CA TYR A 38 -24.15 -29.69 -5.98
C TYR A 38 -25.39 -29.18 -6.75
N LEU A 39 -26.30 -30.02 -7.21
CA LEU A 39 -27.44 -29.57 -8.01
C LEU A 39 -28.41 -28.67 -7.24
N THR A 40 -28.63 -28.87 -5.95
CA THR A 40 -29.59 -28.08 -5.16
C THR A 40 -28.93 -26.88 -4.45
N GLY A 41 -27.65 -26.98 -4.09
CA GLY A 41 -26.90 -26.02 -3.29
C GLY A 41 -26.28 -24.84 -4.06
N PHE A 42 -26.93 -24.31 -5.11
CA PHE A 42 -26.39 -23.19 -5.91
C PHE A 42 -25.98 -21.99 -5.06
N HIS A 43 -26.79 -21.61 -4.08
CA HIS A 43 -26.49 -20.50 -3.17
C HIS A 43 -25.26 -20.82 -2.30
N LYS A 44 -25.19 -22.02 -1.72
CA LYS A 44 -24.04 -22.48 -0.93
C LYS A 44 -22.74 -22.39 -1.73
N ARG A 45 -22.72 -22.87 -2.98
CA ARG A 45 -21.55 -22.76 -3.87
C ARG A 45 -21.20 -21.33 -4.26
N LYS A 46 -22.21 -20.48 -4.45
CA LYS A 46 -21.95 -19.07 -4.76
C LYS A 46 -21.24 -18.40 -3.59
N LEU A 47 -21.72 -18.64 -2.36
CA LEU A 47 -21.08 -18.16 -1.15
C LEU A 47 -19.67 -18.77 -0.97
N GLN A 48 -19.51 -20.08 -1.18
CA GLN A 48 -18.19 -20.73 -1.12
C GLN A 48 -17.20 -20.14 -2.12
N ARG A 49 -17.63 -19.87 -3.37
CA ARG A 49 -16.76 -19.21 -4.35
C ARG A 49 -16.35 -17.80 -3.93
N VAL A 50 -17.28 -17.04 -3.37
CA VAL A 50 -16.99 -15.69 -2.84
C VAL A 50 -16.02 -15.78 -1.67
N LYS A 51 -16.25 -16.69 -0.71
CA LYS A 51 -15.36 -16.92 0.43
C LYS A 51 -13.97 -17.36 -0.02
N TRP A 52 -13.88 -18.33 -0.92
CA TRP A 52 -12.60 -18.78 -1.47
C TRP A 52 -11.85 -17.65 -2.18
N ALA A 53 -12.54 -16.82 -2.97
CA ALA A 53 -11.92 -15.65 -3.58
C ALA A 53 -11.40 -14.65 -2.54
N GLN A 54 -12.14 -14.42 -1.45
CA GLN A 54 -11.71 -13.58 -0.33
C GLN A 54 -10.50 -14.18 0.40
N GLU A 55 -10.50 -15.49 0.67
CA GLU A 55 -9.40 -16.21 1.31
C GLU A 55 -8.12 -16.17 0.46
N GLN A 56 -8.23 -16.37 -0.86
CA GLN A 56 -7.09 -16.26 -1.77
C GLN A 56 -6.55 -14.83 -1.84
N ALA A 57 -7.43 -13.82 -1.85
CA ALA A 57 -7.01 -12.43 -1.81
C ALA A 57 -6.30 -12.09 -0.48
N ALA A 58 -6.83 -12.57 0.66
CA ALA A 58 -6.21 -12.38 1.96
C ALA A 58 -4.85 -13.09 2.07
N LYS A 59 -4.74 -14.31 1.52
CA LYS A 59 -3.47 -15.05 1.47
C LYS A 59 -2.41 -14.29 0.67
N LYS A 60 -2.75 -13.81 -0.53
CA LYS A 60 -1.85 -13.00 -1.36
C LYS A 60 -1.44 -11.70 -0.67
N ALA A 61 -2.39 -10.95 -0.11
CA ALA A 61 -2.08 -9.71 0.61
C ALA A 61 -1.14 -9.94 1.82
N ARG A 62 -1.23 -11.10 2.48
CA ARG A 62 -0.31 -11.48 3.55
C ARG A 62 1.09 -11.81 3.00
N GLU A 63 1.17 -12.56 1.90
CA GLU A 63 2.42 -12.88 1.21
C GLU A 63 3.12 -11.58 0.76
N ASP A 64 2.40 -10.69 0.07
CA ASP A 64 2.90 -9.39 -0.37
C ASP A 64 3.41 -8.56 0.81
N ARG A 65 2.69 -8.52 1.94
CA ARG A 65 3.15 -7.81 3.15
C ARG A 65 4.44 -8.38 3.72
N ILE A 66 4.60 -9.70 3.69
CA ILE A 66 5.82 -10.37 4.17
C ILE A 66 6.99 -10.06 3.23
N GLU A 67 6.76 -10.10 1.92
CA GLU A 67 7.77 -9.76 0.91
C GLU A 67 8.21 -8.30 1.04
N MET A 68 7.28 -7.35 1.18
CA MET A 68 7.59 -5.94 1.41
C MET A 68 8.43 -5.75 2.68
N ARG A 69 8.07 -6.41 3.79
CA ARG A 69 8.86 -6.34 5.03
C ARG A 69 10.26 -6.93 4.86
N LYS A 70 10.39 -8.00 4.07
CA LYS A 70 11.68 -8.60 3.75
C LYS A 70 12.54 -7.66 2.90
N GLN A 71 11.94 -7.00 1.91
CA GLN A 71 12.60 -6.01 1.06
C GLN A 71 13.13 -4.84 1.91
N VAL A 72 12.28 -4.23 2.75
CA VAL A 72 12.69 -3.13 3.65
C VAL A 72 13.84 -3.56 4.57
N ARG A 73 13.82 -4.79 5.10
CA ARG A 73 14.93 -5.30 5.93
C ARG A 73 16.22 -5.46 5.12
N GLN A 74 16.13 -5.97 3.90
CA GLN A 74 17.27 -6.14 3.01
C GLN A 74 17.84 -4.80 2.56
N GLU A 75 16.99 -3.81 2.28
CA GLU A 75 17.40 -2.44 1.95
C GLU A 75 18.15 -1.82 3.12
N ARG A 76 17.59 -1.84 4.33
CA ARG A 76 18.28 -1.35 5.53
C ARG A 76 19.61 -2.06 5.78
N GLN A 77 19.66 -3.38 5.59
CA GLN A 77 20.91 -4.12 5.75
C GLN A 77 21.96 -3.66 4.73
N LYS A 78 21.57 -3.48 3.47
CA LYS A 78 22.46 -2.97 2.42
C LYS A 78 22.93 -1.54 2.71
N GLU A 79 22.03 -0.66 3.13
CA GLU A 79 22.38 0.71 3.52
C GLU A 79 23.42 0.73 4.64
N VAL A 80 23.26 -0.12 5.66
CA VAL A 80 24.25 -0.26 6.74
C VAL A 80 25.56 -0.83 6.22
N GLU A 81 25.54 -1.87 5.39
CA GLU A 81 26.75 -2.45 4.79
C GLU A 81 27.50 -1.45 3.89
N GLU A 82 26.77 -0.65 3.11
CA GLU A 82 27.32 0.42 2.28
C GLU A 82 27.92 1.54 3.12
N HIS A 83 27.24 1.95 4.20
CA HIS A 83 27.74 2.96 5.12
C HIS A 83 29.01 2.48 5.86
N VAL A 84 29.03 1.24 6.36
CA VAL A 84 30.23 0.67 6.98
C VAL A 84 31.39 0.64 5.98
N LYS A 85 31.14 0.20 4.75
CA LYS A 85 32.17 0.21 3.68
C LYS A 85 32.68 1.61 3.37
N ALA A 86 31.79 2.61 3.34
CA ALA A 86 32.17 4.00 3.11
C ALA A 86 33.04 4.53 4.26
N VAL A 87 32.68 4.26 5.52
CA VAL A 87 33.46 4.66 6.69
C VAL A 87 34.81 3.94 6.73
N THR A 88 34.85 2.64 6.47
CA THR A 88 36.13 1.91 6.41
C THR A 88 37.03 2.42 5.30
N ALA A 89 36.47 2.76 4.12
CA ALA A 89 37.25 3.34 3.04
C ALA A 89 37.82 4.73 3.41
N LEU A 90 37.03 5.58 4.08
CA LEU A 90 37.50 6.87 4.58
C LEU A 90 38.59 6.72 5.66
N LEU A 91 38.45 5.75 6.56
CA LEU A 91 39.48 5.45 7.57
C LEU A 91 40.75 4.89 6.94
N GLU A 92 40.64 3.99 5.95
CA GLU A 92 41.80 3.49 5.20
C GLU A 92 42.49 4.62 4.41
N GLU A 93 41.73 5.54 3.81
CA GLU A 93 42.27 6.73 3.13
C GLU A 93 42.97 7.68 4.11
N ALA A 94 42.35 7.96 5.26
CA ALA A 94 42.94 8.76 6.31
C ALA A 94 44.22 8.12 6.88
N GLN A 95 44.20 6.81 7.17
CA GLN A 95 45.38 6.09 7.64
C GLN A 95 46.50 6.05 6.59
N ALA A 96 46.16 5.93 5.31
CA ALA A 96 47.14 6.02 4.23
C ALA A 96 47.74 7.44 4.10
N ALA A 97 46.98 8.48 4.43
CA ALA A 97 47.45 9.86 4.47
C ALA A 97 48.24 10.22 5.74
N ASP A 98 47.94 9.58 6.87
CA ASP A 98 48.56 9.80 8.19
C ASP A 98 49.85 8.99 8.42
N SER A 99 50.11 7.99 7.57
CA SER A 99 51.35 7.20 7.53
C SER A 99 52.64 8.02 7.28
N ASP A 100 52.57 9.34 7.10
CA ASP A 100 53.71 10.24 6.89
C ASP A 100 53.90 11.24 8.06
N ASN A 101 53.11 11.17 9.13
CA ASN A 101 53.24 12.08 10.29
C ASN A 101 53.04 11.34 11.63
N ASP A 102 54.13 10.76 12.15
CA ASP A 102 54.23 10.20 13.51
C ASP A 102 54.07 11.35 14.53
N GLN A 103 52.83 11.66 14.92
CA GLN A 103 52.54 12.59 16.01
C GLN A 103 51.60 11.94 17.01
N GLU A 104 52.19 11.48 18.12
CA GLU A 104 51.52 10.93 19.30
C GLU A 104 50.42 11.88 19.80
N PHE A 105 49.16 11.58 19.45
CA PHE A 105 48.00 12.31 19.97
C PHE A 105 47.67 11.76 21.37
N GLN A 106 48.17 12.45 22.41
CA GLN A 106 47.77 12.24 23.80
C GLN A 106 46.28 12.53 23.96
N GLY A 107 45.47 11.47 24.08
CA GLY A 107 44.06 11.56 24.41
C GLY A 107 43.84 11.81 25.91
N GLU A 108 43.99 13.05 26.34
CA GLU A 108 43.48 13.56 27.63
C GLU A 108 42.40 14.62 27.39
N ASP A 109 41.28 14.24 26.76
CA ASP A 109 40.00 14.96 26.94
C ASP A 109 38.82 14.08 26.50
N PHE A 110 38.63 12.96 27.19
CA PHE A 110 37.38 12.21 27.10
C PHE A 110 36.48 12.68 28.24
N GLU A 111 35.75 13.78 27.99
CA GLU A 111 34.63 14.18 28.84
C GLU A 111 33.60 13.05 28.84
N GLU A 112 33.66 12.26 29.92
CA GLU A 112 32.72 11.21 30.25
C GLU A 112 31.30 11.78 30.19
N TRP A 113 30.51 11.31 29.22
CA TRP A 113 29.14 11.74 29.01
C TRP A 113 28.30 11.44 30.25
N ASP A 114 28.20 12.42 31.14
CA ASP A 114 27.31 12.44 32.30
C ASP A 114 25.87 12.35 31.75
N GLY A 115 25.28 11.17 31.89
CA GLY A 115 24.02 10.79 31.25
C GLY A 115 22.92 11.84 31.44
N ILE A 116 21.96 11.84 30.51
CA ILE A 116 20.82 12.79 30.44
C ILE A 116 20.34 13.14 31.85
N LYS A 117 20.70 14.34 32.32
CA LYS A 117 20.20 14.87 33.59
C LYS A 117 18.68 14.86 33.51
N ASP A 118 18.07 14.14 34.43
CA ASP A 118 16.65 13.92 34.55
C ASP A 118 15.96 15.24 34.96
N GLN A 119 15.87 16.20 34.04
CA GLN A 119 15.03 17.39 34.12
C GLN A 119 13.55 17.04 33.89
N ALA A 120 13.16 15.79 34.18
CA ALA A 120 11.82 15.27 33.95
C ALA A 120 10.79 15.72 34.98
N GLN A 121 11.17 16.45 36.03
CA GLN A 121 10.23 16.91 37.06
C GLN A 121 9.78 18.37 36.93
N ASP A 122 10.55 19.24 36.25
CA ASP A 122 10.23 20.67 36.18
C ASP A 122 9.60 21.11 34.83
N LYS A 123 9.49 20.21 33.84
CA LYS A 123 8.79 20.46 32.56
C LYS A 123 7.46 19.70 32.42
N ALA A 124 6.98 19.06 33.48
CA ALA A 124 5.77 18.25 33.43
C ALA A 124 4.46 19.06 33.60
N GLN A 125 4.51 20.39 33.70
CA GLN A 125 3.34 21.19 34.09
C GLN A 125 2.91 22.32 33.13
N THR A 126 3.56 22.58 31.99
CA THR A 126 3.18 23.76 31.18
C THR A 126 2.90 23.56 29.69
N ASP A 127 3.13 22.40 29.09
CA ASP A 127 2.82 22.21 27.66
C ASP A 127 1.93 21.00 27.42
N VAL A 128 0.70 21.08 27.94
CA VAL A 128 -0.42 20.32 27.40
C VAL A 128 -0.97 21.14 26.22
N LEU A 129 -0.22 21.14 25.12
CA LEU A 129 -0.56 21.92 23.93
C LEU A 129 -1.53 21.10 23.07
N ASP A 130 -2.80 21.49 23.08
CA ASP A 130 -3.73 21.08 22.05
C ASP A 130 -3.29 21.74 20.73
N TYR A 131 -2.87 20.95 19.74
CA TYR A 131 -2.41 21.46 18.45
C TYR A 131 -3.23 20.90 17.28
N GLU A 132 -3.46 21.75 16.29
CA GLU A 132 -4.20 21.43 15.07
C GLU A 132 -3.26 21.54 13.86
N ASP A 133 -3.02 20.41 13.18
CA ASP A 133 -2.20 20.37 11.97
C ASP A 133 -3.09 20.24 10.72
N GLU A 134 -2.88 21.14 9.75
CA GLU A 134 -3.56 21.13 8.46
C GLU A 134 -2.74 20.34 7.44
N TYR A 135 -3.29 19.21 6.96
CA TYR A 135 -2.70 18.42 5.89
C TYR A 135 -3.44 18.68 4.57
N ILE A 136 -2.67 19.10 3.56
CA ILE A 136 -3.13 19.32 2.20
C ILE A 136 -2.53 18.22 1.31
N ASP A 137 -3.32 17.18 1.05
CA ASP A 137 -3.03 16.26 -0.06
C ASP A 137 -3.66 16.82 -1.34
N GLU A 138 -3.12 16.44 -2.51
CA GLU A 138 -3.36 16.99 -3.86
C GLU A 138 -4.82 17.34 -4.24
N ASP A 139 -5.83 16.83 -3.55
CA ASP A 139 -7.26 17.20 -3.67
C ASP A 139 -8.06 17.03 -2.34
N ARG A 140 -7.40 16.87 -1.18
CA ARG A 140 -8.08 16.61 0.11
C ARG A 140 -7.47 17.42 1.25
N TYR A 141 -8.30 18.27 1.84
CA TYR A 141 -7.99 18.98 3.08
C TYR A 141 -8.45 18.15 4.28
N THR A 142 -7.50 17.74 5.12
CA THR A 142 -7.78 17.03 6.38
C THR A 142 -7.04 17.69 7.52
N THR A 143 -7.75 17.97 8.61
CA THR A 143 -7.19 18.58 9.83
C THR A 143 -7.10 17.53 10.92
N VAL A 144 -5.92 17.37 11.54
CA VAL A 144 -5.71 16.48 12.68
C VAL A 144 -5.64 17.34 13.93
N LYS A 145 -6.53 17.10 14.89
CA LYS A 145 -6.52 17.76 16.21
C LYS A 145 -6.03 16.79 17.26
N VAL A 146 -4.99 17.16 17.99
CA VAL A 146 -4.48 16.38 19.13
C VAL A 146 -4.94 17.09 20.40
N GLU A 147 -5.84 16.46 21.14
CA GLU A 147 -6.37 16.97 22.40
C GLU A 147 -5.86 16.13 23.57
N ALA A 148 -5.57 16.78 24.69
CA ALA A 148 -5.14 16.09 25.90
C ALA A 148 -6.32 15.57 26.74
N ILE A 149 -6.27 14.26 27.04
CA ILE A 149 -7.35 13.53 27.73
C ILE A 149 -6.75 12.73 28.89
N SER A 150 -7.35 12.78 30.08
CA SER A 150 -7.10 11.84 31.18
C SER A 150 -7.90 10.56 31.01
N VAL A 151 -7.28 9.44 31.36
CA VAL A 151 -7.95 8.14 31.40
C VAL A 151 -8.26 7.79 32.85
N THR A 152 -9.53 7.87 33.23
CA THR A 152 -10.02 7.46 34.56
C THR A 152 -10.82 6.17 34.44
N ARG A 153 -11.14 5.55 35.59
CA ARG A 153 -11.90 4.29 35.65
C ARG A 153 -13.29 4.39 35.00
N ASP A 154 -13.85 5.60 34.97
CA ASP A 154 -15.17 5.89 34.43
C ASP A 154 -15.13 6.37 32.96
N GLY A 155 -13.93 6.61 32.39
CA GLY A 155 -13.78 6.92 30.97
C GLY A 155 -12.63 7.86 30.64
N PHE A 156 -12.73 8.47 29.47
CA PHE A 156 -11.79 9.46 28.93
C PHE A 156 -12.35 10.87 29.18
N GLU A 157 -11.67 11.68 29.99
CA GLU A 157 -12.07 13.06 30.33
C GLU A 157 -11.06 14.06 29.74
N LYS A 158 -11.53 15.13 29.08
CA LYS A 158 -10.63 16.16 28.53
C LYS A 158 -10.07 17.01 29.67
N LEU A 159 -8.76 17.28 29.67
CA LEU A 159 -8.08 17.91 30.80
C LEU A 159 -8.22 19.45 30.83
N HIS A 160 -8.55 20.09 29.71
CA HIS A 160 -8.67 21.55 29.63
C HIS A 160 -10.13 21.98 29.58
N ASN A 161 -10.64 22.50 30.70
CA ASN A 161 -11.86 23.30 30.72
C ASN A 161 -11.81 24.40 31.79
N ASP A 162 -10.69 25.14 31.85
CA ASP A 162 -10.49 26.20 32.82
C ASP A 162 -10.45 27.58 32.13
N GLY A 163 -11.63 28.20 32.02
CA GLY A 163 -11.76 29.65 31.89
C GLY A 163 -12.14 30.19 30.52
N GLY A 164 -13.43 30.05 30.16
CA GLY A 164 -13.96 30.74 28.99
C GLY A 164 -15.43 30.44 28.70
N GLU A 165 -16.35 30.79 29.61
CA GLU A 165 -17.73 31.03 29.19
C GLU A 165 -17.74 32.20 28.20
N ALA A 166 -17.83 31.89 26.90
CA ALA A 166 -18.55 32.65 25.87
C ALA A 166 -18.13 32.20 24.47
N ASN A 167 -18.63 31.04 23.99
CA ASN A 167 -19.05 30.91 22.57
C ASN A 167 -19.78 29.61 22.16
N ASP A 168 -20.32 28.83 23.10
CA ASP A 168 -21.02 27.57 22.76
C ASP A 168 -22.19 27.73 21.76
N ASN A 169 -22.77 28.93 21.62
CA ASN A 169 -23.87 29.16 20.67
C ASN A 169 -23.43 29.40 19.22
N GLU A 170 -22.25 29.99 18.97
CA GLU A 170 -21.78 30.23 17.59
C GLU A 170 -21.10 29.01 16.99
N ASP A 171 -20.37 28.24 17.82
CA ASP A 171 -19.72 27.01 17.40
C ASP A 171 -20.71 25.84 17.28
N GLU A 172 -21.75 25.76 18.12
CA GLU A 172 -22.86 24.81 17.86
C GLU A 172 -23.64 25.19 16.59
N ALA A 173 -23.84 26.48 16.30
CA ALA A 173 -24.55 26.90 15.10
C ALA A 173 -23.72 26.65 13.83
N LYS A 174 -22.40 26.90 13.86
CA LYS A 174 -21.49 26.53 12.78
C LYS A 174 -21.33 25.02 12.65
N ALA A 175 -21.23 24.27 13.75
CA ALA A 175 -21.15 22.81 13.74
C ALA A 175 -22.45 22.19 13.23
N LYS A 176 -23.64 22.72 13.58
CA LYS A 176 -24.93 22.28 13.03
C LYS A 176 -25.06 22.61 11.54
N ARG A 177 -24.59 23.79 11.09
CA ARG A 177 -24.55 24.14 9.66
C ARG A 177 -23.55 23.29 8.87
N TYR A 178 -22.36 23.03 9.41
CA TYR A 178 -21.34 22.19 8.80
C TYR A 178 -21.74 20.71 8.83
N ALA A 179 -22.48 20.27 9.86
CA ALA A 179 -23.07 18.94 9.93
C ALA A 179 -24.28 18.79 9.00
N GLU A 180 -25.12 19.81 8.81
CA GLU A 180 -26.18 19.82 7.79
C GLU A 180 -25.61 19.85 6.38
N GLU A 181 -24.55 20.62 6.14
CA GLU A 181 -23.85 20.69 4.85
C GLU A 181 -23.09 19.38 4.55
N LYS A 182 -22.42 18.78 5.54
CA LYS A 182 -21.84 17.44 5.40
C LYS A 182 -22.90 16.35 5.26
N ALA A 183 -24.02 16.42 5.97
CA ALA A 183 -25.12 15.47 5.83
C ALA A 183 -25.84 15.62 4.47
N ALA A 184 -25.93 16.84 3.92
CA ALA A 184 -26.43 17.09 2.58
C ALA A 184 -25.43 16.58 1.51
N ALA A 185 -24.14 16.83 1.68
CA ALA A 185 -23.08 16.32 0.80
C ALA A 185 -22.93 14.78 0.90
N GLU A 186 -23.17 14.19 2.06
CA GLU A 186 -23.15 12.75 2.28
C GLU A 186 -24.43 12.08 1.75
N LYS A 187 -25.59 12.74 1.82
CA LYS A 187 -26.82 12.30 1.13
C LYS A 187 -26.68 12.34 -0.40
N ASP A 188 -25.89 13.26 -0.95
CA ASP A 188 -25.61 13.31 -2.38
C ASP A 188 -24.59 12.22 -2.80
N LYS A 189 -23.58 11.93 -1.96
CA LYS A 189 -22.60 10.83 -2.16
C LYS A 189 -23.18 9.43 -1.90
N THR A 190 -24.18 9.29 -1.05
CA THR A 190 -24.88 8.02 -0.75
C THR A 190 -26.07 7.74 -1.66
N ARG A 191 -26.42 8.69 -2.54
CA ARG A 191 -27.32 8.45 -3.66
C ARG A 191 -26.61 7.53 -4.65
N LYS A 192 -26.61 6.22 -4.35
CA LYS A 192 -26.08 5.15 -5.20
C LYS A 192 -26.47 5.48 -6.63
N GLU A 193 -25.50 5.88 -7.45
CA GLU A 193 -25.74 6.13 -8.86
C GLU A 193 -26.45 4.90 -9.40
N ARG A 194 -27.72 5.07 -9.80
CA ARG A 194 -28.46 3.97 -10.41
C ARG A 194 -27.57 3.47 -11.56
N PRO A 195 -27.26 2.15 -11.62
CA PRO A 195 -26.32 1.65 -12.60
C PRO A 195 -26.78 2.12 -13.98
N LYS A 196 -25.97 2.96 -14.62
CA LYS A 196 -26.27 3.52 -15.94
C LYS A 196 -26.59 2.32 -16.83
N LYS A 197 -27.77 2.33 -17.45
CA LYS A 197 -28.20 1.25 -18.35
C LYS A 197 -27.05 1.04 -19.33
N LYS A 198 -26.50 -0.18 -19.37
CA LYS A 198 -25.44 -0.53 -20.31
C LYS A 198 -25.90 -0.03 -21.69
N PRO A 199 -25.10 0.79 -22.39
CA PRO A 199 -25.50 1.23 -23.71
C PRO A 199 -25.83 -0.02 -24.50
N LYS A 200 -27.06 -0.07 -25.06
CA LYS A 200 -27.44 -1.14 -25.97
C LYS A 200 -26.32 -1.22 -27.00
N PHE A 201 -25.84 -2.42 -27.30
CA PHE A 201 -24.83 -2.59 -28.34
C PHE A 201 -25.31 -1.82 -29.57
N ARG A 202 -24.59 -0.77 -29.93
CA ARG A 202 -24.77 -0.07 -31.18
C ARG A 202 -23.47 -0.28 -31.92
N TYR A 203 -23.58 -0.57 -33.20
CA TYR A 203 -22.40 -0.60 -34.03
C TYR A 203 -21.74 0.78 -33.97
N GLU A 204 -20.46 0.78 -33.64
CA GLU A 204 -19.61 1.95 -33.75
C GLU A 204 -19.79 2.52 -35.16
N SER A 205 -19.96 3.84 -35.25
CA SER A 205 -19.96 4.52 -36.55
C SER A 205 -18.63 4.25 -37.27
N LYS A 206 -18.61 4.38 -38.60
CA LYS A 206 -17.40 4.11 -39.40
C LYS A 206 -16.19 4.92 -38.91
N VAL A 207 -16.42 6.14 -38.44
CA VAL A 207 -15.38 7.04 -37.90
C VAL A 207 -14.86 6.55 -36.55
N GLU A 208 -15.76 6.21 -35.62
CA GLU A 208 -15.38 5.70 -34.29
C GLU A 208 -14.59 4.39 -34.39
N ARG A 209 -15.01 3.49 -35.29
CA ARG A 209 -14.30 2.23 -35.55
C ARG A 209 -12.87 2.46 -36.03
N GLN A 210 -12.67 3.41 -36.94
CA GLN A 210 -11.33 3.75 -37.43
C GLN A 210 -10.44 4.33 -36.33
N LEU A 211 -10.99 5.16 -35.43
CA LEU A 211 -10.26 5.71 -34.29
C LEU A 211 -9.88 4.62 -33.28
N ASN A 212 -10.81 3.71 -32.97
CA ASN A 212 -10.56 2.57 -32.08
C ASN A 212 -9.52 1.61 -32.67
N ASP A 213 -9.58 1.32 -33.97
CA ASP A 213 -8.57 0.51 -34.67
C ASP A 213 -7.19 1.16 -34.63
N ARG A 214 -7.10 2.48 -34.87
CA ARG A 214 -5.84 3.25 -34.76
C ARG A 214 -5.28 3.19 -33.34
N ARG A 215 -6.14 3.38 -32.32
CA ARG A 215 -5.75 3.30 -30.90
C ARG A 215 -5.29 1.89 -30.52
N GLY A 216 -5.98 0.86 -31.01
CA GLY A 216 -5.61 -0.54 -30.81
C GLY A 216 -4.25 -0.89 -31.43
N LYS A 217 -3.99 -0.42 -32.66
CA LYS A 217 -2.70 -0.60 -33.35
C LYS A 217 -1.57 0.12 -32.61
N ALA A 218 -1.79 1.36 -32.15
CA ALA A 218 -0.81 2.10 -31.37
C ALA A 218 -0.45 1.38 -30.06
N LYS A 219 -1.45 0.90 -29.31
CA LYS A 219 -1.24 0.12 -28.08
C LYS A 219 -0.48 -1.18 -28.33
N LYS A 220 -0.81 -1.92 -29.40
CA LYS A 220 -0.07 -3.15 -29.75
C LYS A 220 1.37 -2.87 -30.13
N LYS A 221 1.62 -1.77 -30.85
CA LYS A 221 2.98 -1.35 -31.23
C LYS A 221 3.80 -0.91 -30.02
N ALA A 222 3.20 -0.18 -29.07
CA ALA A 222 3.85 0.20 -27.82
C ALA A 222 4.21 -1.04 -26.98
N ARG A 223 3.30 -2.02 -26.87
CA ARG A 223 3.53 -3.26 -26.12
C ARG A 223 4.59 -4.21 -26.69
N PHE A 224 5.05 -3.96 -27.91
CA PHE A 224 6.07 -4.77 -28.58
C PHE A 224 7.38 -3.98 -28.77
N LYS A 225 7.47 -2.80 -28.15
CA LYS A 225 8.65 -1.93 -28.22
C LYS A 225 9.45 -1.92 -26.92
N ASP A 226 9.01 -2.69 -25.93
CA ASP A 226 9.75 -3.14 -24.76
C ASP A 226 10.10 -4.63 -24.95
#